data_AF-A0A540KIY5-F1
#
_entry.id   AF-A0A540KIY5-F1
#
_cell.length_a   1.000
_cell.length_b   1.000
_cell.length_c   1.000
_cell.angle_alpha   90.00
_cell.angle_beta   90.00
_cell.angle_gamma   90.00
#
_symmetry.space_group_name_H-M   'P 1'
#
loop_
_entity.id
_entity.type
_entity.pdbx_description
1 polymer ?
#
loop_
_entity_poly.entity_id
_entity_poly.type
_entity_poly.pdbx_seq_one_letter_code
_entity_poly.pdbx_strand_id
1 'polypeptide(L)'
;MSSILLRSRSISRLLKANGRLLSSDVPSTPPKEPLVGTQSLISDPTSPPPPPPPPPSAPAPNASSSKSWNFLKYSLIGAITGATAAVGYVSYGMSYAAYSLDEIDEKTKAFRAAPSTNKVADDASALEKFKSRVYSSAITVPAKAVEAYIDARRSIEEQIRGYTEPYAEKLLPDLHPMEKHVFTLVLDLQETLLYSYWTREKGWQTIKRPGVDAFLEHLAQFYEIIVYSDYSNMYVDPVMERLDTKHCVRYRLGKAATRYQNGKHYRDLSKLNRDPKKIIYLSAHARENSLQPENGAVIKPYKNELDDTALVDFIPFLEFVARNPPADIRQVLASYEGRDIPAEFIRRSKEHQKRMQESKQQGRFWRR
;
A
#
# COMPACT_ATOMS: atom_id res chain seq x y z
N MET A 1 -1.06 6.69 -46.04
CA MET A 1 0.24 7.33 -45.76
C MET A 1 0.82 6.66 -44.53
N SER A 2 1.90 5.92 -44.75
CA SER A 2 2.55 5.02 -43.82
C SER A 2 3.52 5.78 -42.91
N SER A 3 3.56 5.45 -41.63
CA SER A 3 4.75 5.71 -40.79
C SER A 3 4.97 4.53 -39.85
N ILE A 4 5.84 3.64 -40.33
CA ILE A 4 6.42 2.49 -39.63
C ILE A 4 7.42 3.02 -38.61
N LEU A 5 7.22 2.76 -37.32
CA LEU A 5 8.23 3.00 -36.29
C LEU A 5 9.05 1.72 -36.08
N LEU A 6 10.30 1.76 -36.57
CA LEU A 6 11.35 0.79 -36.27
C LEU A 6 11.62 0.77 -34.74
N ARG A 7 11.27 -0.33 -34.07
CA ARG A 7 11.81 -0.65 -32.74
C ARG A 7 13.16 -1.34 -32.89
N SER A 8 14.20 -0.76 -32.29
CA SER A 8 15.56 -1.29 -32.34
C SER A 8 15.67 -2.64 -31.63
N ARG A 9 16.16 -3.64 -32.35
CA ARG A 9 16.61 -4.93 -31.81
C ARG A 9 18.05 -4.77 -31.33
N SER A 10 18.28 -4.45 -30.06
CA SER A 10 19.66 -4.43 -29.52
C SER A 10 19.81 -4.89 -28.06
N ILE A 11 18.77 -5.44 -27.41
CA ILE A 11 18.84 -5.87 -26.00
C ILE A 11 18.64 -7.39 -25.84
N SER A 12 19.23 -8.20 -26.72
CA SER A 12 19.12 -9.68 -26.64
C SER A 12 20.44 -10.43 -26.56
N ARG A 13 21.58 -9.78 -26.27
CA ARG A 13 22.89 -10.46 -26.14
C ARG A 13 23.54 -10.42 -24.75
N LEU A 14 22.99 -9.70 -23.78
CA LEU A 14 23.56 -9.63 -22.41
C LEU A 14 22.81 -10.46 -21.35
N LEU A 15 21.74 -11.17 -21.72
CA LEU A 15 20.94 -12.00 -20.80
C LEU A 15 21.11 -13.52 -21.02
N LYS A 16 22.14 -13.97 -21.75
CA LYS A 16 22.38 -15.40 -22.00
C LYS A 16 23.48 -16.03 -21.14
N ALA A 17 24.04 -15.30 -20.17
CA ALA A 17 25.20 -15.76 -19.39
C ALA A 17 24.95 -16.10 -17.92
N ASN A 18 23.80 -15.77 -17.32
CA ASN A 18 23.55 -15.99 -15.88
C ASN A 18 22.29 -16.82 -15.58
N GLY A 19 22.13 -17.94 -16.29
CA GLY A 19 21.04 -18.89 -16.04
C GLY A 19 21.59 -20.28 -15.76
N ARG A 20 22.31 -20.46 -14.64
CA ARG A 20 22.75 -21.78 -14.13
C ARG A 20 23.40 -21.73 -12.75
N LEU A 21 22.74 -21.16 -11.76
CA LEU A 21 23.03 -21.45 -10.35
C LEU A 21 21.69 -21.45 -9.62
N LEU A 22 21.44 -22.48 -8.81
CA LEU A 22 20.17 -22.89 -8.16
C LEU A 22 19.36 -23.95 -8.91
N SER A 23 19.91 -25.16 -8.97
CA SER A 23 19.12 -26.40 -9.00
C SER A 23 19.89 -27.43 -8.19
N SER A 24 19.32 -27.89 -7.09
CA SER A 24 19.84 -29.01 -6.29
C SER A 24 18.99 -30.24 -6.58
N ASP A 25 19.54 -31.16 -7.37
CA ASP A 25 18.97 -32.48 -7.58
C ASP A 25 19.18 -33.34 -6.32
N VAL A 26 18.08 -33.82 -5.75
CA VAL A 26 18.05 -34.81 -4.67
C VAL A 26 17.88 -36.19 -5.31
N PRO A 27 18.81 -37.15 -5.12
CA PRO A 27 18.55 -38.55 -5.46
C PRO A 27 17.92 -39.28 -4.28
N SER A 28 16.80 -39.94 -4.56
CA SER A 28 16.11 -40.88 -3.69
C SER A 28 16.75 -42.28 -3.71
N THR A 29 17.25 -42.79 -2.56
CA THR A 29 17.08 -44.17 -2.04
C THR A 29 17.89 -44.39 -0.73
N PRO A 30 17.45 -45.29 0.19
CA PRO A 30 17.89 -45.32 1.60
C PRO A 30 18.96 -46.40 1.91
N PRO A 31 19.60 -46.33 3.11
CA PRO A 31 19.52 -47.49 4.01
C PRO A 31 19.53 -47.21 5.53
N LYS A 32 18.64 -47.93 6.24
CA LYS A 32 18.75 -48.67 7.53
C LYS A 32 19.59 -48.09 8.70
N GLU A 33 18.85 -47.62 9.73
CA GLU A 33 18.97 -47.74 11.21
C GLU A 33 20.23 -48.33 11.91
N PRO A 34 20.51 -48.05 13.22
CA PRO A 34 19.54 -47.69 14.27
C PRO A 34 19.90 -46.55 15.25
N LEU A 35 18.85 -46.12 15.96
CA LEU A 35 18.80 -45.17 17.07
C LEU A 35 19.64 -45.58 18.29
N VAL A 36 20.29 -44.60 18.93
CA VAL A 36 20.57 -44.61 20.38
C VAL A 36 20.27 -43.22 20.96
N GLY A 37 19.54 -43.24 22.08
CA GLY A 37 18.81 -42.12 22.68
C GLY A 37 19.65 -40.97 23.24
N THR A 38 19.12 -39.76 23.06
CA THR A 38 19.43 -38.58 23.86
C THR A 38 18.64 -38.63 25.18
N GLN A 39 19.34 -38.70 26.31
CA GLN A 39 18.81 -38.32 27.62
C GLN A 39 19.57 -37.09 28.14
N SER A 40 18.76 -36.11 28.57
CA SER A 40 18.97 -35.17 29.68
C SER A 40 20.22 -34.27 29.71
N LEU A 41 19.98 -32.97 29.50
CA LEU A 41 20.76 -31.84 30.01
C LEU A 41 20.20 -31.38 31.37
N ILE A 42 21.00 -31.41 32.44
CA ILE A 42 20.88 -30.55 33.63
C ILE A 42 22.30 -30.22 34.15
N SER A 43 22.65 -28.92 34.13
CA SER A 43 23.32 -28.06 35.14
C SER A 43 24.44 -28.65 36.02
N ASP A 44 25.59 -28.03 36.36
CA ASP A 44 26.22 -26.70 36.22
C ASP A 44 27.69 -26.82 36.78
N PRO A 45 28.42 -25.75 37.19
CA PRO A 45 29.66 -25.22 36.61
C PRO A 45 30.98 -25.65 37.30
N THR A 46 32.16 -25.26 36.76
CA THR A 46 33.34 -24.65 37.45
C THR A 46 34.62 -24.68 36.57
N SER A 47 35.33 -23.55 36.55
CA SER A 47 36.77 -23.28 36.24
C SER A 47 37.20 -22.80 34.83
N PRO A 48 38.06 -21.74 34.75
CA PRO A 48 38.45 -21.06 33.51
C PRO A 48 39.71 -21.64 32.83
N PRO A 49 39.89 -21.44 31.50
CA PRO A 49 41.07 -21.92 30.78
C PRO A 49 42.29 -20.96 30.90
N PRO A 50 43.54 -21.48 30.76
CA PRO A 50 44.79 -20.76 31.00
C PRO A 50 45.25 -19.84 29.84
N PRO A 51 46.18 -18.89 30.09
CA PRO A 51 46.60 -17.87 29.12
C PRO A 51 47.63 -18.38 28.08
N PRO A 52 47.71 -17.72 26.89
CA PRO A 52 48.62 -18.08 25.80
C PRO A 52 50.08 -17.63 26.03
N PRO A 53 51.07 -18.33 25.42
CA PRO A 53 52.51 -18.08 25.59
C PRO A 53 53.03 -16.81 24.87
N PRO A 54 54.21 -16.28 25.29
CA PRO A 54 54.74 -14.99 24.82
C PRO A 54 55.36 -15.05 23.41
N PRO A 55 55.45 -13.90 22.70
CA PRO A 55 55.94 -13.83 21.32
C PRO A 55 57.49 -13.92 21.23
N PRO A 56 58.04 -14.49 20.14
CA PRO A 56 59.48 -14.47 19.88
C PRO A 56 59.97 -13.09 19.44
N SER A 57 61.23 -12.83 19.77
CA SER A 57 62.00 -11.59 19.60
C SER A 57 62.22 -11.16 18.14
N ALA A 58 62.31 -9.84 17.95
CA ALA A 58 62.53 -9.19 16.65
C ALA A 58 63.97 -9.35 16.12
N PRO A 59 64.16 -9.46 14.79
CA PRO A 59 65.36 -8.99 14.12
C PRO A 59 65.16 -7.59 13.50
N ALA A 60 66.18 -6.74 13.64
CA ALA A 60 66.27 -5.39 13.07
C ALA A 60 66.53 -5.40 11.54
N PRO A 61 66.37 -4.26 10.83
CA PRO A 61 65.86 -4.20 9.47
C PRO A 61 66.93 -4.22 8.37
N ASN A 62 66.62 -4.83 7.23
CA ASN A 62 67.24 -4.51 5.95
C ASN A 62 66.18 -4.02 4.96
N ALA A 63 66.42 -2.85 4.38
CA ALA A 63 65.49 -2.07 3.59
C ALA A 63 65.61 -2.35 2.08
N SER A 64 64.55 -1.92 1.38
CA SER A 64 64.35 -1.81 -0.09
C SER A 64 63.96 -3.13 -0.76
N SER A 65 62.70 -3.37 -1.17
CA SER A 65 62.02 -2.67 -2.28
C SER A 65 60.48 -2.90 -2.32
N SER A 66 59.81 -3.26 -1.22
CA SER A 66 58.39 -3.71 -1.24
C SER A 66 57.32 -2.68 -0.83
N LYS A 67 57.70 -1.41 -0.57
CA LYS A 67 56.81 -0.44 0.10
C LYS A 67 55.65 0.08 -0.78
N SER A 68 55.82 0.19 -2.09
CA SER A 68 54.80 0.74 -3.00
C SER A 68 53.60 -0.21 -3.20
N TRP A 69 53.86 -1.51 -3.26
CA TRP A 69 52.82 -2.50 -3.52
C TRP A 69 51.98 -2.82 -2.29
N ASN A 70 52.59 -2.74 -1.10
CA ASN A 70 51.88 -2.86 0.16
C ASN A 70 50.96 -1.65 0.39
N PHE A 71 51.38 -0.43 0.05
CA PHE A 71 50.54 0.77 0.17
C PHE A 71 49.31 0.73 -0.74
N LEU A 72 49.47 0.23 -1.98
CA LEU A 72 48.36 0.04 -2.91
C LEU A 72 47.38 -1.04 -2.42
N LYS A 73 47.90 -2.14 -1.85
CA LYS A 73 47.09 -3.22 -1.26
C LYS A 73 46.30 -2.74 -0.05
N TYR A 74 46.92 -2.00 0.87
CA TYR A 74 46.22 -1.44 2.04
C TYR A 74 45.24 -0.31 1.68
N SER A 75 45.53 0.48 0.64
CA SER A 75 44.58 1.47 0.11
C SER A 75 43.37 0.81 -0.53
N LEU A 76 43.55 -0.29 -1.27
CA LEU A 76 42.47 -1.05 -1.90
C LEU A 76 41.62 -1.77 -0.84
N ILE A 77 42.25 -2.39 0.16
CA ILE A 77 41.57 -3.05 1.28
C ILE A 77 40.86 -2.00 2.15
N GLY A 78 41.46 -0.85 2.43
CA GLY A 78 40.83 0.24 3.18
C GLY A 78 39.64 0.87 2.45
N ALA A 79 39.71 1.00 1.12
CA ALA A 79 38.58 1.46 0.31
C ALA A 79 37.44 0.44 0.29
N ILE A 80 37.76 -0.87 0.22
CA ILE A 80 36.77 -1.95 0.27
C ILE A 80 36.15 -2.03 1.67
N THR A 81 36.94 -2.06 2.74
CA THR A 81 36.45 -2.14 4.13
C THR A 81 35.70 -0.88 4.56
N GLY A 82 36.13 0.31 4.14
CA GLY A 82 35.41 1.57 4.37
C GLY A 82 34.08 1.62 3.62
N ALA A 83 34.03 1.11 2.38
CA ALA A 83 32.79 0.95 1.64
C ALA A 83 31.86 -0.07 2.31
N THR A 84 32.36 -1.21 2.79
CA THR A 84 31.55 -2.22 3.48
C THR A 84 31.06 -1.75 4.85
N ALA A 85 31.83 -0.92 5.57
CA ALA A 85 31.41 -0.35 6.86
C ALA A 85 30.42 0.81 6.70
N ALA A 86 30.57 1.67 5.68
CA ALA A 86 29.59 2.72 5.38
C ALA A 86 28.31 2.14 4.78
N VAL A 87 28.42 1.20 3.83
CA VAL A 87 27.27 0.44 3.31
C VAL A 87 26.68 -0.42 4.41
N GLY A 88 27.49 -0.98 5.31
CA GLY A 88 27.03 -1.74 6.47
C GLY A 88 26.29 -0.88 7.49
N TYR A 89 26.75 0.33 7.81
CA TYR A 89 26.09 1.22 8.78
C TYR A 89 24.85 1.89 8.17
N VAL A 90 24.89 2.25 6.89
CA VAL A 90 23.74 2.78 6.15
C VAL A 90 22.73 1.67 5.86
N SER A 91 23.15 0.46 5.50
CA SER A 91 22.25 -0.68 5.28
C SER A 91 21.72 -1.23 6.61
N TYR A 92 22.52 -1.39 7.67
CA TYR A 92 22.04 -1.86 8.97
C TYR A 92 21.18 -0.81 9.69
N GLY A 93 21.46 0.48 9.50
CA GLY A 93 20.66 1.59 10.05
C GLY A 93 19.44 2.01 9.20
N MET A 94 19.41 1.73 7.88
CA MET A 94 18.28 2.06 6.99
C MET A 94 17.49 0.83 6.49
N SER A 95 18.00 -0.40 6.62
CA SER A 95 17.29 -1.63 6.21
C SER A 95 16.46 -2.26 7.33
N TYR A 96 16.62 -1.83 8.59
CA TYR A 96 15.79 -2.27 9.70
C TYR A 96 14.86 -1.11 10.13
N ALA A 97 13.65 -1.13 9.57
CA ALA A 97 12.47 -0.37 9.99
C ALA A 97 12.44 1.17 9.73
N ALA A 98 11.35 1.60 9.09
CA ALA A 98 10.71 2.92 9.18
C ALA A 98 11.00 4.04 8.16
N TYR A 99 12.08 4.03 7.36
CA TYR A 99 12.35 5.16 6.45
C TYR A 99 11.82 4.97 5.01
N SER A 100 11.09 5.97 4.51
CA SER A 100 10.61 6.06 3.12
C SER A 100 11.77 6.29 2.14
N LEU A 101 11.63 5.90 0.87
CA LEU A 101 12.67 6.12 -0.14
C LEU A 101 13.05 7.59 -0.28
N ASP A 102 12.05 8.48 -0.25
CA ASP A 102 12.26 9.92 -0.38
C ASP A 102 13.06 10.48 0.79
N GLU A 103 12.80 9.98 2.01
CA GLU A 103 13.55 10.38 3.19
C GLU A 103 15.01 9.89 3.16
N ILE A 104 15.26 8.71 2.58
CA ILE A 104 16.62 8.20 2.35
C ILE A 104 17.32 9.03 1.28
N ASP A 105 16.64 9.37 0.19
CA ASP A 105 17.19 10.22 -0.87
C ASP A 105 17.59 11.60 -0.33
N GLU A 106 16.73 12.20 0.50
CA GLU A 106 16.96 13.49 1.15
C GLU A 106 18.14 13.45 2.13
N LYS A 107 18.13 12.49 3.07
CA LYS A 107 19.20 12.34 4.08
C LYS A 107 20.56 12.04 3.46
N THR A 108 20.60 11.36 2.31
CA THR A 108 21.84 11.00 1.62
C THR A 108 22.28 12.04 0.58
N LYS A 109 21.44 13.03 0.25
CA LYS A 109 21.71 14.02 -0.81
C LYS A 109 23.02 14.79 -0.60
N ALA A 110 23.25 15.29 0.61
CA ALA A 110 24.47 16.02 0.95
C ALA A 110 25.73 15.12 0.86
N PHE A 111 25.61 13.88 1.32
CA PHE A 111 26.70 12.90 1.25
C PHE A 111 27.06 12.53 -0.19
N ARG A 112 26.06 12.37 -1.06
CA ARG A 112 26.25 12.12 -2.49
C ARG A 112 26.85 13.31 -3.24
N ALA A 113 26.61 14.54 -2.77
CA ALA A 113 27.17 15.77 -3.34
C ALA A 113 28.56 16.16 -2.79
N ALA A 114 29.02 15.54 -1.69
CA ALA A 114 30.33 15.79 -1.07
C ALA A 114 31.56 15.54 -1.98
N PRO A 115 31.56 14.55 -2.90
CA PRO A 115 32.68 14.32 -3.82
C PRO A 115 32.92 15.45 -4.82
N SER A 116 31.88 16.18 -5.22
CA SER A 116 31.95 17.24 -6.24
C SER A 116 32.18 18.65 -5.68
N THR A 117 31.92 18.84 -4.38
CA THR A 117 32.02 20.12 -3.67
C THR A 117 33.41 20.40 -3.12
N ASN A 118 34.24 19.37 -2.90
CA ASN A 118 35.62 19.53 -2.45
C ASN A 118 36.57 19.88 -3.60
N LYS A 119 36.41 21.07 -4.19
CA LYS A 119 37.39 21.64 -5.11
C LYS A 119 38.34 22.54 -4.32
N VAL A 120 39.59 22.11 -4.19
CA VAL A 120 40.66 22.89 -3.54
C VAL A 120 41.13 23.99 -4.49
N ALA A 121 41.34 25.21 -3.97
CA ALA A 121 41.87 26.35 -4.73
C ALA A 121 43.27 26.06 -5.31
N ASP A 122 43.57 26.63 -6.47
CA ASP A 122 44.81 26.35 -7.21
C ASP A 122 46.10 26.74 -6.44
N ASP A 123 45.99 27.63 -5.46
CA ASP A 123 47.12 28.13 -4.65
C ASP A 123 47.43 27.27 -3.40
N ALA A 124 46.71 26.16 -3.18
CA ALA A 124 46.90 25.33 -1.98
C ALA A 124 48.19 24.49 -2.00
N SER A 125 48.70 24.19 -0.80
CA SER A 125 49.91 23.38 -0.62
C SER A 125 49.76 21.97 -1.20
N ALA A 126 50.85 21.38 -1.69
CA ALA A 126 50.85 20.04 -2.29
C ALA A 126 50.31 18.95 -1.35
N LEU A 127 50.53 19.11 -0.03
CA LEU A 127 49.99 18.21 0.99
C LEU A 127 48.46 18.33 1.09
N GLU A 128 47.90 19.53 0.99
CA GLU A 128 46.45 19.73 1.00
C GLU A 128 45.77 19.22 -0.27
N LYS A 129 46.39 19.41 -1.43
CA LYS A 129 45.94 18.81 -2.69
C LYS A 129 45.98 17.28 -2.65
N PHE A 130 46.96 16.70 -1.95
CA PHE A 130 47.03 15.25 -1.75
C PHE A 130 45.95 14.76 -0.76
N LYS A 131 45.81 15.42 0.40
CA LYS A 131 44.76 15.10 1.39
C LYS A 131 43.37 15.19 0.79
N SER A 132 43.08 16.21 -0.02
CA SER A 132 41.78 16.37 -0.67
C SER A 132 41.49 15.31 -1.72
N ARG A 133 42.50 14.87 -2.51
CA ARG A 133 42.34 13.75 -3.45
C ARG A 133 42.08 12.43 -2.73
N VAL A 134 42.79 12.18 -1.63
CA VAL A 134 42.58 10.97 -0.80
C VAL A 134 41.18 11.01 -0.17
N TYR A 135 40.77 12.14 0.39
CA TYR A 135 39.44 12.34 0.96
C TYR A 135 38.34 12.17 -0.10
N SER A 136 38.44 12.88 -1.23
CA SER A 136 37.51 12.78 -2.36
C SER A 136 37.37 11.34 -2.86
N SER A 137 38.48 10.61 -3.01
CA SER A 137 38.45 9.20 -3.41
C SER A 137 37.78 8.31 -2.36
N ALA A 138 38.05 8.56 -1.07
CA ALA A 138 37.48 7.82 0.05
C ALA A 138 35.96 8.02 0.20
N ILE A 139 35.44 9.21 -0.13
CA ILE A 139 33.99 9.49 -0.08
C ILE A 139 33.25 9.14 -1.39
N THR A 140 33.96 9.09 -2.53
CA THR A 140 33.34 8.80 -3.83
C THR A 140 32.77 7.38 -3.90
N VAL A 141 33.52 6.39 -3.42
CA VAL A 141 33.08 4.98 -3.48
C VAL A 141 31.83 4.75 -2.62
N PRO A 142 31.78 5.17 -1.35
CA PRO A 142 30.55 5.12 -0.55
C PRO A 142 29.38 5.92 -1.15
N ALA A 143 29.62 7.14 -1.66
CA ALA A 143 28.58 7.95 -2.29
C ALA A 143 27.94 7.23 -3.50
N LYS A 144 28.77 6.63 -4.35
CA LYS A 144 28.33 5.83 -5.50
C LYS A 144 27.61 4.53 -5.08
N ALA A 145 28.04 3.90 -3.99
CA ALA A 145 27.35 2.73 -3.45
C ALA A 145 25.95 3.09 -2.92
N VAL A 146 25.80 4.26 -2.29
CA VAL A 146 24.49 4.78 -1.86
C VAL A 146 23.59 5.12 -3.05
N GLU A 147 24.12 5.76 -4.10
CA GLU A 147 23.38 5.97 -5.36
C GLU A 147 22.90 4.65 -5.96
N ALA A 148 23.79 3.66 -6.08
CA ALA A 148 23.45 2.34 -6.61
C ALA A 148 22.37 1.63 -5.78
N TYR A 149 22.42 1.75 -4.44
CA TYR A 149 21.39 1.23 -3.56
C TYR A 149 20.03 1.92 -3.77
N ILE A 150 20.01 3.26 -3.84
CA ILE A 150 18.77 4.02 -4.07
C ILE A 150 18.16 3.65 -5.42
N ASP A 151 18.96 3.54 -6.47
CA ASP A 151 18.49 3.17 -7.81
C ASP A 151 17.99 1.72 -7.86
N ALA A 152 18.68 0.79 -7.20
CA ALA A 152 18.24 -0.60 -7.09
C ALA A 152 16.93 -0.71 -6.32
N ARG A 153 16.81 0.00 -5.18
CA ARG A 153 15.58 0.01 -4.37
C ARG A 153 14.43 0.68 -5.10
N ARG A 154 14.65 1.80 -5.80
CA ARG A 154 13.63 2.46 -6.65
C ARG A 154 13.10 1.49 -7.71
N SER A 155 13.99 0.76 -8.37
CA SER A 155 13.60 -0.23 -9.37
C SER A 155 12.72 -1.35 -8.80
N ILE A 156 13.08 -1.84 -7.60
CA ILE A 156 12.29 -2.86 -6.88
C ILE A 156 10.92 -2.28 -6.45
N GLU A 157 10.91 -1.09 -5.84
CA GLU A 157 9.68 -0.45 -5.37
C GLU A 157 8.75 -0.10 -6.53
N GLU A 158 9.27 0.35 -7.68
CA GLU A 158 8.47 0.62 -8.87
C GLU A 158 7.84 -0.65 -9.45
N GLN A 159 8.59 -1.77 -9.46
CA GLN A 159 8.03 -3.06 -9.85
C GLN A 159 6.94 -3.51 -8.88
N ILE A 160 7.14 -3.36 -7.57
CA ILE A 160 6.14 -3.70 -6.55
C ILE A 160 4.91 -2.80 -6.68
N ARG A 161 5.10 -1.50 -6.92
CA ARG A 161 4.03 -0.50 -7.08
C ARG A 161 3.03 -0.92 -8.15
N GLY A 162 3.50 -1.49 -9.26
CA GLY A 162 2.63 -2.00 -10.32
C GLY A 162 1.67 -3.11 -9.89
N TYR A 163 1.93 -3.80 -8.77
CA TYR A 163 1.06 -4.83 -8.20
C TYR A 163 0.29 -4.36 -6.97
N THR A 164 0.79 -3.35 -6.25
CA THR A 164 0.22 -2.90 -4.98
C THR A 164 -0.66 -1.68 -5.10
N GLU A 165 -0.37 -0.77 -6.02
CA GLU A 165 -1.16 0.45 -6.23
C GLU A 165 -2.23 0.26 -7.30
N PRO A 166 -3.32 1.04 -7.24
CA PRO A 166 -4.29 1.09 -8.33
C PRO A 166 -3.62 1.47 -9.65
N TYR A 167 -4.19 0.99 -10.76
CA TYR A 167 -3.67 1.25 -12.11
C TYR A 167 -3.61 2.74 -12.52
N ALA A 168 -4.29 3.63 -11.78
CA ALA A 168 -4.32 5.06 -12.04
C ALA A 168 -4.33 5.87 -10.74
N GLU A 169 -3.72 7.06 -10.77
CA GLU A 169 -3.79 8.02 -9.66
C GLU A 169 -5.20 8.58 -9.46
N LYS A 170 -5.89 8.85 -10.58
CA LYS A 170 -7.30 9.22 -10.62
C LYS A 170 -8.08 8.08 -11.27
N LEU A 171 -8.88 7.37 -10.47
CA LEU A 171 -9.68 6.25 -10.93
C LEU A 171 -10.85 6.69 -11.81
N LEU A 172 -11.34 7.92 -11.60
CA LEU A 172 -12.49 8.47 -12.31
C LEU A 172 -12.13 9.78 -13.02
N PRO A 173 -12.79 10.08 -14.15
CA PRO A 173 -12.62 11.35 -14.85
C PRO A 173 -13.10 12.53 -13.99
N ASP A 174 -12.69 13.73 -14.39
CA ASP A 174 -13.15 14.97 -13.76
C ASP A 174 -14.65 15.18 -13.98
N LEU A 175 -15.37 15.60 -12.94
CA LEU A 175 -16.79 15.92 -13.01
C LEU A 175 -17.06 17.20 -13.81
N HIS A 176 -18.16 17.22 -14.54
CA HIS A 176 -18.64 18.44 -15.17
C HIS A 176 -18.91 19.52 -14.10
N PRO A 177 -18.64 20.81 -14.35
CA PRO A 177 -18.84 21.87 -13.35
C PRO A 177 -20.23 21.90 -12.71
N MET A 178 -21.28 21.52 -13.45
CA MET A 178 -22.65 21.44 -12.96
C MET A 178 -22.91 20.24 -12.02
N GLU A 179 -22.12 19.17 -12.13
CA GLU A 179 -22.29 17.94 -11.33
C GLU A 179 -21.45 17.95 -10.04
N LYS A 180 -20.57 18.95 -9.84
CA LYS A 180 -19.68 19.03 -8.66
C LYS A 180 -20.41 19.11 -7.31
N HIS A 181 -21.70 19.46 -7.31
CA HIS A 181 -22.50 19.48 -6.10
C HIS A 181 -23.06 18.10 -5.70
N VAL A 182 -23.10 17.14 -6.64
CA VAL A 182 -23.72 15.84 -6.46
C VAL A 182 -22.86 14.98 -5.53
N PHE A 183 -23.51 14.20 -4.66
CA PHE A 183 -22.83 13.25 -3.79
C PHE A 183 -22.48 11.98 -4.56
N THR A 184 -21.34 11.38 -4.23
CA THR A 184 -20.93 10.10 -4.82
C THR A 184 -21.28 8.98 -3.84
N LEU A 185 -22.11 8.04 -4.28
CA LEU A 185 -22.47 6.84 -3.53
C LEU A 185 -21.66 5.67 -4.08
N VAL A 186 -20.68 5.22 -3.30
CA VAL A 186 -19.84 4.06 -3.61
C VAL A 186 -20.49 2.84 -2.98
N LEU A 187 -20.76 1.83 -3.78
CA LEU A 187 -21.42 0.58 -3.38
C LEU A 187 -20.46 -0.59 -3.53
N ASP A 188 -20.36 -1.42 -2.51
CA ASP A 188 -19.73 -2.74 -2.66
C ASP A 188 -20.70 -3.73 -3.31
N LEU A 189 -20.17 -4.79 -3.92
CA LEU A 189 -20.97 -5.78 -4.63
C LEU A 189 -21.36 -6.95 -3.70
N GLN A 190 -20.34 -7.62 -3.16
CA GLN A 190 -20.50 -8.81 -2.31
C GLN A 190 -21.09 -8.47 -0.95
N GLU A 191 -22.06 -9.27 -0.50
CA GLU A 191 -22.77 -9.11 0.78
C GLU A 191 -23.50 -7.75 0.92
N THR A 192 -23.55 -6.94 -0.15
CA THR A 192 -24.12 -5.60 -0.15
C THR A 192 -25.26 -5.49 -1.17
N LEU A 193 -24.99 -5.65 -2.47
CA LEU A 193 -26.02 -5.65 -3.53
C LEU A 193 -26.44 -7.06 -3.93
N LEU A 194 -25.55 -8.03 -3.75
CA LEU A 194 -25.77 -9.43 -4.06
C LEU A 194 -24.92 -10.32 -3.15
N TYR A 195 -25.19 -11.62 -3.21
CA TYR A 195 -24.41 -12.63 -2.52
C TYR A 195 -24.00 -13.73 -3.49
N SER A 196 -22.70 -13.87 -3.72
CA SER A 196 -22.15 -15.00 -4.46
C SER A 196 -21.54 -16.05 -3.55
N TYR A 197 -21.89 -17.30 -3.81
CA TYR A 197 -21.37 -18.46 -3.09
C TYR A 197 -21.21 -19.65 -4.03
N TRP A 198 -20.39 -20.62 -3.64
CA TRP A 198 -20.15 -21.83 -4.41
C TRP A 198 -20.73 -23.05 -3.71
N THR A 199 -21.37 -23.93 -4.49
CA THR A 199 -21.83 -25.24 -4.02
C THR A 199 -21.28 -26.33 -4.93
N ARG A 200 -21.09 -27.54 -4.37
CA ARG A 200 -20.62 -28.70 -5.15
C ARG A 200 -21.58 -29.07 -6.29
N GLU A 201 -22.88 -28.92 -6.07
CA GLU A 201 -23.92 -29.35 -7.00
C GLU A 201 -24.12 -28.36 -8.16
N LYS A 202 -24.10 -27.05 -7.87
CA LYS A 202 -24.49 -26.00 -8.83
C LYS A 202 -23.33 -25.10 -9.23
N GLY A 203 -22.16 -25.25 -8.60
CA GLY A 203 -21.02 -24.38 -8.81
C GLY A 203 -21.24 -22.97 -8.22
N TRP A 204 -20.71 -21.96 -8.90
CA TRP A 204 -20.87 -20.56 -8.52
C TRP A 204 -22.30 -20.08 -8.77
N GLN A 205 -22.94 -19.58 -7.72
CA GLN A 205 -24.27 -18.98 -7.77
C GLN A 205 -24.18 -17.53 -7.32
N THR A 206 -24.98 -16.66 -7.94
CA THR A 206 -25.06 -15.23 -7.60
C THR A 206 -26.51 -14.89 -7.36
N ILE A 207 -26.83 -14.50 -6.13
CA ILE A 207 -28.19 -14.17 -5.73
C ILE A 207 -28.29 -12.66 -5.50
N LYS A 208 -29.27 -12.06 -6.16
CA LYS A 208 -29.60 -10.64 -6.01
C LYS A 208 -30.17 -10.36 -4.61
N ARG A 209 -29.77 -9.25 -3.99
CA ARG A 209 -30.39 -8.81 -2.73
C ARG A 209 -31.79 -8.22 -2.99
N PRO A 210 -32.82 -8.56 -2.20
CA PRO A 210 -34.14 -7.96 -2.35
C PRO A 210 -34.08 -6.42 -2.33
N GLY A 211 -34.87 -5.77 -3.20
CA GLY A 211 -34.97 -4.32 -3.26
C GLY A 211 -33.83 -3.58 -3.99
N VAL A 212 -32.79 -4.28 -4.47
CA VAL A 212 -31.65 -3.61 -5.13
C VAL A 212 -32.02 -2.83 -6.39
N ASP A 213 -32.97 -3.32 -7.21
CA ASP A 213 -33.38 -2.61 -8.43
C ASP A 213 -34.02 -1.26 -8.06
N ALA A 214 -34.93 -1.27 -7.09
CA ALA A 214 -35.60 -0.06 -6.59
C ALA A 214 -34.62 0.88 -5.88
N PHE A 215 -33.65 0.33 -5.14
CA PHE A 215 -32.59 1.09 -4.49
C PHE A 215 -31.73 1.85 -5.51
N LEU A 216 -31.25 1.17 -6.55
CA LEU A 216 -30.42 1.77 -7.60
C LEU A 216 -31.21 2.82 -8.39
N GLU A 217 -32.44 2.49 -8.81
CA GLU A 217 -33.27 3.39 -9.61
C GLU A 217 -33.65 4.67 -8.85
N HIS A 218 -33.99 4.55 -7.57
CA HIS A 218 -34.37 5.71 -6.77
C HIS A 218 -33.16 6.60 -6.46
N LEU A 219 -32.03 6.01 -6.05
CA LEU A 219 -30.86 6.78 -5.65
C LEU A 219 -30.06 7.35 -6.83
N ALA A 220 -30.17 6.76 -8.02
CA ALA A 220 -29.54 7.29 -9.24
C ALA A 220 -30.01 8.70 -9.61
N GLN A 221 -31.18 9.13 -9.11
CA GLN A 221 -31.70 10.48 -9.30
C GLN A 221 -30.97 11.53 -8.44
N PHE A 222 -30.32 11.10 -7.36
CA PHE A 222 -29.73 11.97 -6.36
C PHE A 222 -28.21 11.85 -6.26
N TYR A 223 -27.66 10.68 -6.59
CA TYR A 223 -26.27 10.32 -6.39
C TYR A 223 -25.60 9.90 -7.69
N GLU A 224 -24.31 10.20 -7.80
CA GLU A 224 -23.43 9.48 -8.72
C GLU A 224 -23.12 8.10 -8.10
N ILE A 225 -23.73 7.04 -8.65
CA ILE A 225 -23.53 5.68 -8.14
C ILE A 225 -22.31 5.03 -8.79
N ILE A 226 -21.44 4.48 -7.96
CA ILE A 226 -20.21 3.80 -8.37
C ILE A 226 -20.15 2.44 -7.67
N VAL A 227 -19.97 1.37 -8.43
CA VAL A 227 -19.72 0.05 -7.87
C VAL A 227 -18.22 -0.15 -7.71
N TYR A 228 -17.76 -0.44 -6.50
CA TYR A 228 -16.35 -0.65 -6.19
C TYR A 228 -16.16 -1.96 -5.43
N SER A 229 -15.73 -2.99 -6.17
CA SER A 229 -15.55 -4.35 -5.66
C SER A 229 -14.07 -4.77 -5.67
N ASP A 230 -13.74 -5.69 -4.77
CA ASP A 230 -12.47 -6.41 -4.70
C ASP A 230 -12.42 -7.64 -5.62
N TYR A 231 -13.51 -7.94 -6.34
CA TYR A 231 -13.51 -8.93 -7.42
C TYR A 231 -12.96 -8.34 -8.73
N SER A 232 -12.44 -9.23 -9.57
CA SER A 232 -11.96 -8.85 -10.91
C SER A 232 -13.09 -8.28 -11.77
N ASN A 233 -12.80 -7.31 -12.63
CA ASN A 233 -13.73 -6.80 -13.63
C ASN A 233 -14.34 -7.92 -14.50
N MET A 234 -13.60 -9.01 -14.74
CA MET A 234 -14.12 -10.19 -15.44
C MET A 234 -15.35 -10.82 -14.78
N TYR A 235 -15.53 -10.63 -13.47
CA TYR A 235 -16.70 -11.03 -12.72
C TYR A 235 -17.69 -9.86 -12.53
N VAL A 236 -17.18 -8.68 -12.16
CA VAL A 236 -18.03 -7.50 -11.86
C VAL A 236 -18.84 -7.07 -13.09
N ASP A 237 -18.21 -6.96 -14.25
CA ASP A 237 -18.86 -6.43 -15.46
C ASP A 237 -20.06 -7.27 -15.92
N PRO A 238 -19.96 -8.62 -16.11
CA PRO A 238 -21.11 -9.43 -16.54
C PRO A 238 -22.20 -9.58 -15.47
N VAL A 239 -21.87 -9.38 -14.20
CA VAL A 239 -22.85 -9.40 -13.11
C VAL A 239 -23.62 -8.08 -13.08
N MET A 240 -22.91 -6.96 -13.16
CA MET A 240 -23.53 -5.64 -13.21
C MET A 240 -24.38 -5.44 -14.46
N GLU A 241 -23.99 -6.01 -15.60
CA GLU A 241 -24.80 -5.94 -16.83
C GLU A 241 -26.18 -6.61 -16.69
N ARG A 242 -26.27 -7.64 -15.84
CA ARG A 242 -27.54 -8.32 -15.54
C ARG A 242 -28.32 -7.66 -14.40
N LEU A 243 -27.60 -7.05 -13.46
CA LEU A 243 -28.18 -6.41 -12.28
C LEU A 243 -28.75 -5.02 -12.60
N ASP A 244 -28.01 -4.21 -13.33
CA ASP A 244 -28.32 -2.81 -13.62
C ASP A 244 -28.82 -2.63 -15.06
N THR A 245 -30.05 -3.08 -15.30
CA THR A 245 -30.69 -3.02 -16.63
C THR A 245 -31.06 -1.60 -17.06
N LYS A 246 -31.13 -0.65 -16.13
CA LYS A 246 -31.47 0.76 -16.36
C LYS A 246 -30.23 1.66 -16.44
N HIS A 247 -29.03 1.10 -16.34
CA HIS A 247 -27.76 1.84 -16.36
C HIS A 247 -27.69 2.97 -15.31
N CYS A 248 -28.19 2.68 -14.10
CA CYS A 248 -28.14 3.56 -12.94
C CYS A 248 -26.71 3.77 -12.42
N VAL A 249 -25.82 2.78 -12.60
CA VAL A 249 -24.42 2.83 -12.15
C VAL A 249 -23.54 3.50 -13.22
N ARG A 250 -22.85 4.58 -12.83
CA ARG A 250 -22.03 5.37 -13.76
C ARG A 250 -20.64 4.80 -14.00
N TYR A 251 -20.03 4.23 -12.97
CA TYR A 251 -18.69 3.64 -13.04
C TYR A 251 -18.62 2.30 -12.28
N ARG A 252 -17.81 1.38 -12.81
CA ARG A 252 -17.58 0.04 -12.26
C ARG A 252 -16.07 -0.13 -12.02
N LEU A 253 -15.68 -0.31 -10.77
CA LEU A 253 -14.30 -0.49 -10.34
C LEU A 253 -14.15 -1.88 -9.74
N GLY A 254 -13.23 -2.68 -10.28
CA GLY A 254 -12.88 -3.99 -9.73
C GLY A 254 -11.54 -3.99 -9.00
N LYS A 255 -11.02 -5.21 -8.78
CA LYS A 255 -9.80 -5.49 -8.01
C LYS A 255 -8.59 -4.68 -8.44
N ALA A 256 -8.41 -4.45 -9.75
CA ALA A 256 -7.27 -3.68 -10.27
C ALA A 256 -7.25 -2.21 -9.79
N ALA A 257 -8.40 -1.67 -9.39
CA ALA A 257 -8.52 -0.33 -8.81
C ALA A 257 -8.26 -0.31 -7.30
N THR A 258 -8.07 -1.45 -6.64
CA THR A 258 -7.83 -1.52 -5.18
C THR A 258 -6.35 -1.39 -4.86
N ARG A 259 -6.04 -0.93 -3.65
CA ARG A 259 -4.68 -0.93 -3.11
C ARG A 259 -4.44 -2.20 -2.31
N TYR A 260 -3.36 -2.92 -2.62
CA TYR A 260 -2.95 -4.10 -1.86
C TYR A 260 -1.94 -3.70 -0.78
N GLN A 261 -2.29 -3.95 0.48
CA GLN A 261 -1.44 -3.67 1.64
C GLN A 261 -1.64 -4.74 2.71
N ASN A 262 -0.55 -5.20 3.33
CA ASN A 262 -0.59 -6.17 4.45
C ASN A 262 -1.42 -7.44 4.16
N GLY A 263 -1.33 -7.96 2.93
CA GLY A 263 -2.06 -9.18 2.55
C GLY A 263 -3.52 -8.97 2.15
N LYS A 264 -4.06 -7.74 2.24
CA LYS A 264 -5.47 -7.42 1.98
C LYS A 264 -5.62 -6.33 0.92
N HIS A 265 -6.72 -6.39 0.17
CA HIS A 265 -7.13 -5.34 -0.75
C HIS A 265 -8.00 -4.31 -0.03
N TYR A 266 -7.64 -3.04 -0.17
CA TYR A 266 -8.38 -1.90 0.36
C TYR A 266 -8.86 -1.01 -0.78
N ARG A 267 -10.05 -0.45 -0.60
CA ARG A 267 -10.63 0.56 -1.49
C ARG A 267 -10.13 1.92 -1.04
N ASP A 268 -9.38 2.59 -1.91
CA ASP A 268 -8.86 3.93 -1.65
C ASP A 268 -9.80 4.98 -2.26
N LEU A 269 -10.69 5.53 -1.44
CA LEU A 269 -11.67 6.53 -1.87
C LEU A 269 -11.00 7.86 -2.26
N SER A 270 -9.78 8.13 -1.77
CA SER A 270 -9.02 9.33 -2.15
C SER A 270 -8.66 9.35 -3.64
N LYS A 271 -8.55 8.17 -4.25
CA LYS A 271 -8.20 8.00 -5.67
C LYS A 271 -9.41 8.14 -6.60
N LEU A 272 -10.63 8.29 -6.07
CA LEU A 272 -11.84 8.47 -6.88
C LEU A 272 -11.93 9.86 -7.54
N ASN A 273 -11.03 10.80 -7.23
CA ASN A 273 -11.09 12.16 -7.81
C ASN A 273 -12.47 12.82 -7.53
N ARG A 274 -12.96 12.67 -6.30
CA ARG A 274 -14.19 13.26 -5.75
C ARG A 274 -13.88 13.94 -4.43
N ASP A 275 -14.72 14.89 -4.01
CA ASP A 275 -14.57 15.53 -2.71
C ASP A 275 -14.87 14.53 -1.59
N PRO A 276 -13.90 14.19 -0.71
CA PRO A 276 -14.12 13.24 0.39
C PRO A 276 -15.29 13.62 1.31
N LYS A 277 -15.65 14.89 1.40
CA LYS A 277 -16.79 15.35 2.20
C LYS A 277 -18.16 14.95 1.63
N LYS A 278 -18.18 14.44 0.40
CA LYS A 278 -19.39 14.07 -0.36
C LYS A 278 -19.39 12.62 -0.83
N ILE A 279 -18.45 11.80 -0.35
CA ILE A 279 -18.38 10.37 -0.65
C ILE A 279 -19.07 9.60 0.47
N ILE A 280 -20.00 8.73 0.13
CA ILE A 280 -20.58 7.74 1.04
C ILE A 280 -20.23 6.36 0.49
N TYR A 281 -19.56 5.55 1.30
CA TYR A 281 -19.24 4.18 0.94
C TYR A 281 -20.12 3.20 1.71
N LEU A 282 -21.10 2.61 1.02
CA LEU A 282 -22.02 1.64 1.58
C LEU A 282 -21.50 0.21 1.33
N SER A 283 -21.15 -0.49 2.41
CA SER A 283 -20.70 -1.88 2.35
C SER A 283 -20.98 -2.59 3.67
N ALA A 284 -21.16 -3.90 3.60
CA ALA A 284 -21.17 -4.76 4.78
C ALA A 284 -19.90 -4.61 5.64
N HIS A 285 -18.76 -4.37 4.99
CA HIS A 285 -17.44 -4.33 5.62
C HIS A 285 -16.77 -2.96 5.44
N ALA A 286 -17.56 -1.88 5.40
CA ALA A 286 -17.11 -0.55 4.99
C ALA A 286 -15.90 -0.04 5.80
N ARG A 287 -15.85 -0.34 7.10
CA ARG A 287 -14.75 0.05 7.99
C ARG A 287 -13.50 -0.83 7.86
N GLU A 288 -13.63 -2.05 7.33
CA GLU A 288 -12.56 -3.03 7.27
C GLU A 288 -11.87 -3.07 5.90
N ASN A 289 -12.57 -2.69 4.85
CA ASN A 289 -12.12 -2.83 3.46
C ASN A 289 -11.90 -1.48 2.74
N SER A 290 -12.00 -0.36 3.47
CA SER A 290 -11.70 1.00 2.99
C SER A 290 -10.51 1.60 3.74
N LEU A 291 -9.74 2.46 3.07
CA LEU A 291 -8.70 3.29 3.71
C LEU A 291 -9.24 4.55 4.39
N GLN A 292 -10.50 4.93 4.11
CA GLN A 292 -11.18 6.08 4.70
C GLN A 292 -12.45 5.62 5.43
N PRO A 293 -12.31 4.96 6.60
CA PRO A 293 -13.43 4.38 7.33
C PRO A 293 -14.48 5.43 7.75
N GLU A 294 -14.10 6.70 7.85
CA GLU A 294 -14.99 7.83 8.17
C GLU A 294 -16.05 8.12 7.08
N ASN A 295 -15.82 7.64 5.85
CA ASN A 295 -16.79 7.68 4.75
C ASN A 295 -17.67 6.42 4.70
N GLY A 296 -17.43 5.44 5.57
CA GLY A 296 -18.09 4.14 5.56
C GLY A 296 -19.46 4.14 6.24
N ALA A 297 -20.50 3.85 5.48
CA ALA A 297 -21.82 3.46 5.97
C ALA A 297 -21.91 1.94 6.00
N VAL A 298 -22.02 1.36 7.20
CA VAL A 298 -22.10 -0.09 7.37
C VAL A 298 -23.54 -0.56 7.20
N ILE A 299 -23.77 -1.50 6.29
CA ILE A 299 -25.05 -2.18 6.12
C ILE A 299 -24.96 -3.62 6.63
N LYS A 300 -26.08 -4.23 7.01
CA LYS A 300 -26.13 -5.66 7.34
C LYS A 300 -25.58 -6.50 6.17
N PRO A 301 -24.62 -7.42 6.40
CA PRO A 301 -24.18 -8.36 5.38
C PRO A 301 -25.33 -9.24 4.89
N TYR A 302 -25.49 -9.35 3.58
CA TYR A 302 -26.51 -10.19 2.95
C TYR A 302 -26.01 -11.61 2.70
N LYS A 303 -26.74 -12.61 3.20
CA LYS A 303 -26.41 -14.04 3.10
C LYS A 303 -27.63 -14.84 2.64
N ASN A 304 -28.30 -14.36 1.59
CA ASN A 304 -29.44 -15.03 0.95
C ASN A 304 -30.71 -15.12 1.82
N GLU A 305 -30.97 -14.12 2.66
CA GLU A 305 -32.22 -13.99 3.42
C GLU A 305 -33.33 -13.37 2.57
N LEU A 306 -34.47 -14.05 2.42
CA LEU A 306 -35.57 -13.60 1.55
C LEU A 306 -36.35 -12.40 2.12
N ASP A 307 -36.33 -12.23 3.43
CA ASP A 307 -36.99 -11.17 4.19
C ASP A 307 -36.06 -9.96 4.44
N ASP A 308 -34.90 -9.90 3.78
CA ASP A 308 -33.97 -8.79 3.93
C ASP A 308 -34.54 -7.49 3.33
N THR A 309 -34.71 -6.47 4.17
CA THR A 309 -35.16 -5.13 3.78
C THR A 309 -34.06 -4.07 3.85
N ALA A 310 -32.82 -4.44 4.17
CA ALA A 310 -31.82 -3.48 4.62
C ALA A 310 -31.49 -2.41 3.56
N LEU A 311 -31.45 -2.76 2.26
CA LEU A 311 -31.25 -1.76 1.21
C LEU A 311 -32.38 -0.74 1.18
N VAL A 312 -33.63 -1.20 1.28
CA VAL A 312 -34.82 -0.33 1.27
C VAL A 312 -34.84 0.55 2.51
N ASP A 313 -34.46 0.01 3.67
CA ASP A 313 -34.40 0.75 4.92
C ASP A 313 -33.35 1.88 4.90
N PHE A 314 -32.30 1.73 4.09
CA PHE A 314 -31.29 2.79 3.89
C PHE A 314 -31.76 3.95 3.01
N ILE A 315 -32.78 3.76 2.17
CA ILE A 315 -33.24 4.77 1.21
C ILE A 315 -33.63 6.09 1.90
N PRO A 316 -34.48 6.12 2.95
CA PRO A 316 -34.89 7.37 3.59
C PRO A 316 -33.72 8.20 4.13
N PHE A 317 -32.68 7.55 4.66
CA PHE A 317 -31.49 8.23 5.16
C PHE A 317 -30.69 8.86 4.03
N LEU A 318 -30.40 8.10 2.97
CA LEU A 318 -29.65 8.60 1.81
C LEU A 318 -30.42 9.71 1.10
N GLU A 319 -31.71 9.53 0.87
CA GLU A 319 -32.57 10.56 0.27
C GLU A 319 -32.61 11.84 1.11
N PHE A 320 -32.66 11.73 2.45
CA PHE A 320 -32.59 12.89 3.34
C PHE A 320 -31.27 13.64 3.22
N VAL A 321 -30.15 12.92 3.17
CA VAL A 321 -28.80 13.50 3.00
C VAL A 321 -28.69 14.20 1.65
N ALA A 322 -29.19 13.61 0.57
CA ALA A 322 -29.15 14.24 -0.75
C ALA A 322 -29.97 15.54 -0.80
N ARG A 323 -31.15 15.56 -0.16
CA ARG A 323 -32.02 16.75 -0.13
C ARG A 323 -31.54 17.84 0.83
N ASN A 324 -30.87 17.45 1.92
CA ASN A 324 -30.34 18.35 2.94
C ASN A 324 -28.83 18.13 3.04
N PRO A 325 -28.06 18.54 2.01
CA PRO A 325 -26.66 18.21 1.90
C PRO A 325 -25.88 18.82 3.08
N PRO A 326 -25.26 17.99 3.96
CA PRO A 326 -24.42 18.51 5.03
C PRO A 326 -23.14 19.11 4.43
N ALA A 327 -22.49 20.00 5.18
CA ALA A 327 -21.19 20.55 4.79
C ALA A 327 -20.09 19.47 4.73
N ASP A 328 -20.19 18.45 5.59
CA ASP A 328 -19.32 17.28 5.60
C ASP A 328 -20.10 16.04 6.04
N ILE A 329 -20.22 15.05 5.14
CA ILE A 329 -20.97 13.82 5.43
C ILE A 329 -20.35 12.98 6.53
N ARG A 330 -19.03 13.08 6.73
CA ARG A 330 -18.29 12.27 7.68
C ARG A 330 -18.72 12.57 9.12
N GLN A 331 -19.09 13.82 9.40
CA GLN A 331 -19.65 14.22 10.69
C GLN A 331 -21.02 13.60 10.95
N VAL A 332 -21.86 13.51 9.91
CA VAL A 332 -23.17 12.85 10.00
C VAL A 332 -22.97 11.36 10.26
N LEU A 333 -22.13 10.68 9.48
CA LEU A 333 -21.84 9.26 9.63
C LEU A 333 -21.23 8.93 11.00
N ALA A 334 -20.32 9.76 11.51
CA ALA A 334 -19.76 9.63 12.85
C ALA A 334 -20.84 9.67 13.93
N SER A 335 -21.91 10.48 13.76
CA SER A 335 -23.02 10.51 14.72
C SER A 335 -23.82 9.19 14.82
N TYR A 336 -23.72 8.33 13.80
CA TYR A 336 -24.35 7.00 13.75
C TYR A 336 -23.38 5.86 14.06
N GLU A 337 -22.15 6.17 14.46
CA GLU A 337 -21.14 5.14 14.75
C GLU A 337 -21.62 4.16 15.84
N GLY A 338 -21.39 2.87 15.59
CA GLY A 338 -21.82 1.76 16.46
C GLY A 338 -23.33 1.47 16.47
N ARG A 339 -24.13 2.12 15.61
CA ARG A 339 -25.58 1.92 15.55
C ARG A 339 -26.03 1.54 14.14
N ASP A 340 -27.23 0.98 14.04
CA ASP A 340 -27.89 0.76 12.76
C ASP A 340 -28.41 2.09 12.20
N ILE A 341 -27.82 2.55 11.08
CA ILE A 341 -28.11 3.87 10.50
C ILE A 341 -29.60 4.04 10.16
N PRO A 342 -30.26 3.09 9.46
CA PRO A 342 -31.68 3.18 9.17
C PRO A 342 -32.57 3.29 10.40
N ALA A 343 -32.44 2.37 11.36
CA ALA A 343 -33.29 2.37 12.55
C ALA A 343 -33.12 3.65 13.39
N GLU A 344 -31.88 4.10 13.55
CA GLU A 344 -31.57 5.35 14.25
C GLU A 344 -32.09 6.58 13.52
N PHE A 345 -31.99 6.62 12.19
CA PHE A 345 -32.52 7.71 11.39
C PHE A 345 -34.04 7.82 11.54
N ILE A 346 -34.75 6.69 11.49
CA ILE A 346 -36.20 6.65 11.70
C ILE A 346 -36.55 7.14 13.12
N ARG A 347 -35.81 6.69 14.14
CA ARG A 347 -36.01 7.12 15.53
C ARG A 347 -35.83 8.63 15.70
N ARG A 348 -34.70 9.17 15.20
CA ARG A 348 -34.39 10.61 15.26
C ARG A 348 -35.40 11.45 14.49
N SER A 349 -35.86 10.96 13.34
CA SER A 349 -36.87 11.64 12.52
C SER A 349 -38.22 11.74 13.24
N LYS A 350 -38.67 10.66 13.88
CA LYS A 350 -39.90 10.65 14.70
C LYS A 350 -39.80 11.60 15.89
N GLU A 351 -38.67 11.60 16.59
CA GLU A 351 -38.44 12.51 17.72
C GLU A 351 -38.44 13.98 17.29
N HIS A 352 -37.77 14.30 16.18
CA HIS A 352 -37.77 15.65 15.62
C HIS A 352 -39.17 16.11 15.24
N GLN A 353 -39.97 15.26 14.58
CA GLN A 353 -41.36 15.56 14.24
C GLN A 353 -42.21 15.82 15.48
N LYS A 354 -42.05 15.03 16.54
CA LYS A 354 -42.77 15.20 17.81
C LYS A 354 -42.44 16.55 18.47
N ARG A 355 -41.15 16.89 18.59
CA ARG A 355 -40.70 18.18 19.16
C ARG A 355 -41.25 19.37 18.36
N MET A 356 -41.28 19.27 17.03
CA MET A 356 -41.85 20.30 16.16
C MET A 356 -43.37 20.45 16.35
N GLN A 357 -44.10 19.37 16.63
CA GLN A 357 -45.53 19.42 16.94
C GLN A 357 -45.79 20.05 18.32
N GLU A 358 -45.01 19.67 19.34
CA GLU A 358 -45.10 20.23 20.69
C GLU A 358 -44.83 21.74 20.70
N SER A 359 -43.79 22.19 20.00
CA SER A 359 -43.47 23.62 19.85
C SER A 359 -44.60 24.40 19.14
N LYS A 360 -45.20 23.83 18.09
CA LYS A 360 -46.36 24.42 17.42
C LYS A 360 -47.59 24.51 18.32
N GLN A 361 -47.83 23.50 19.16
CA GLN A 361 -48.94 23.50 20.12
C GLN A 361 -48.72 24.54 21.23
N GLN A 362 -47.52 24.62 21.80
CA GLN A 362 -47.18 25.66 22.78
C GLN A 362 -47.30 27.06 22.19
N GLY A 363 -46.74 27.33 21.00
CA GLY A 363 -46.86 28.63 20.34
C GLY A 363 -48.31 29.03 20.00
N ARG A 364 -49.21 28.05 19.85
CA ARG A 364 -50.64 28.26 19.62
C ARG A 364 -51.42 28.50 20.92
N PHE A 365 -50.92 27.98 22.06
CA PHE A 365 -51.45 28.24 23.39
C PHE A 365 -51.12 29.66 23.87
N TRP A 366 -49.91 30.16 23.58
CA TRP A 366 -49.49 31.53 23.93
C TRP A 366 -50.07 32.65 23.04
N ARG A 367 -50.81 32.30 21.98
CA ARG A 367 -51.47 33.25 21.05
C ARG A 367 -52.96 33.45 21.30
N ARG A 368 -53.53 32.75 22.29
CA ARG A 368 -54.89 32.98 22.81
C ARG A 368 -54.77 33.69 24.14
#